data_AF-D3YUN5-F1
#
_entry.id   AF-D3YUN5-F1
#
_cell.length_a   1.000
_cell.length_b   1.000
_cell.length_c   1.000
_cell.angle_alpha   90.00
_cell.angle_beta   90.00
_cell.angle_gamma   90.00
#
_symmetry.space_group_name_H-M   'P 1'
#
loop_
_entity.id
_entity.type
_entity.pdbx_description
1 polymer ?
#
loop_
_entity_poly.entity_id
_entity_poly.type
_entity_poly.pdbx_seq_one_letter_code
_entity_poly.pdbx_strand_id
1 'polypeptide(L)'
;MNQIQVFISGLILLLPGAVESHTAVQGLAGHPVTLPCIYSTHLGGIVPMCWGLGECRHSYCIRSLIWTNGYTVTHQRNSRYQLKGNISEGNV
;
A
#
# COMPACT_ATOMS: atom_id res chain seq x y z
N MET A 1 14.15 -17.03 -37.21
CA MET A 1 14.57 -16.67 -35.84
C MET A 1 14.35 -15.19 -35.49
N ASN A 2 14.54 -14.23 -36.41
CA ASN A 2 14.33 -12.80 -36.11
C ASN A 2 12.88 -12.36 -35.83
N GLN A 3 11.87 -12.99 -36.47
CA GLN A 3 10.47 -12.58 -36.31
C GLN A 3 9.97 -12.81 -34.87
N ILE A 4 10.31 -13.96 -34.28
CA ILE A 4 9.88 -14.36 -32.92
C ILE A 4 10.43 -13.39 -31.87
N GLN A 5 11.67 -12.94 -32.02
CA GLN A 5 12.31 -11.99 -31.10
C GLN A 5 11.64 -10.60 -31.13
N VAL A 6 11.16 -10.15 -32.30
CA VAL A 6 10.43 -8.88 -32.45
C VAL A 6 9.06 -8.96 -31.77
N PHE A 7 8.33 -10.07 -31.92
CA PHE A 7 7.04 -10.27 -31.25
C PHE A 7 7.17 -10.31 -29.73
N ILE A 8 8.20 -10.98 -29.20
CA ILE A 8 8.48 -11.02 -27.76
C ILE A 8 8.82 -9.60 -27.25
N SER A 9 9.64 -8.85 -27.99
CA SER A 9 10.03 -7.48 -27.60
C SER A 9 8.86 -6.49 -27.61
N GLY A 10 7.89 -6.66 -28.53
CA GLY A 10 6.66 -5.86 -28.56
C GLY A 10 5.69 -6.19 -27.41
N LEU A 11 5.62 -7.45 -26.98
CA LEU A 11 4.72 -7.90 -25.91
C LEU A 11 5.15 -7.38 -24.53
N ILE A 12 6.46 -7.23 -24.29
CA ILE A 12 7.02 -6.73 -23.03
C ILE A 12 6.67 -5.25 -22.81
N LEU A 13 6.55 -4.46 -23.89
CA LEU A 13 6.14 -3.05 -23.85
C LEU A 13 4.64 -2.84 -23.57
N LEU A 14 3.84 -3.90 -23.72
CA LEU A 14 2.39 -3.87 -23.50
C LEU A 14 1.98 -4.31 -22.09
N LEU A 15 2.93 -4.69 -21.24
CA LEU A 15 2.66 -4.99 -19.83
C LEU A 15 2.30 -3.67 -19.13
N PRO A 16 1.05 -3.45 -18.70
CA PRO A 16 0.72 -2.30 -17.89
C PRO A 16 1.45 -2.47 -16.56
N GLY A 17 2.56 -1.76 -16.38
CA GLY A 17 3.14 -1.57 -15.06
C GLY A 17 2.08 -0.89 -14.19
N ALA A 18 1.70 -1.52 -13.08
CA ALA A 18 0.87 -0.85 -12.09
C ALA A 18 1.65 0.34 -11.55
N VAL A 19 1.31 1.55 -12.01
CA VAL A 19 1.86 2.78 -11.45
C VAL A 19 1.10 3.04 -10.16
N GLU A 20 1.69 2.63 -9.04
CA GLU A 20 1.16 2.93 -7.72
C GLU A 20 1.47 4.40 -7.40
N SER A 21 0.44 5.26 -7.46
CA SER A 21 0.57 6.67 -7.12
C SER A 21 0.36 6.84 -5.62
N HIS A 22 1.39 7.33 -4.93
CA HIS A 22 1.32 7.61 -3.50
C HIS A 22 1.27 9.11 -3.24
N THR A 23 0.43 9.53 -2.29
CA THR A 23 0.38 10.93 -1.84
C THR A 23 1.55 11.24 -0.91
N ALA A 24 2.44 12.14 -1.33
CA ALA A 24 3.50 12.63 -0.46
C ALA A 24 2.93 13.62 0.57
N VAL A 25 3.27 13.42 1.85
CA VAL A 25 2.91 14.33 2.95
C VAL A 25 4.19 14.92 3.54
N GLN A 26 4.25 16.24 3.62
CA GLN A 26 5.34 16.94 4.31
C GLN A 26 4.96 17.20 5.77
N GLY A 27 5.92 17.00 6.67
CA GLY A 27 5.73 17.21 8.09
C GLY A 27 6.89 17.95 8.72
N LEU A 28 6.63 18.62 9.83
CA LEU A 28 7.65 19.24 10.66
C LEU A 28 8.17 18.21 11.68
N ALA A 29 9.49 18.18 11.89
CA ALA A 29 10.08 17.30 12.89
C ALA A 29 9.44 17.51 14.28
N GLY A 30 9.18 16.41 14.99
CA GLY A 30 8.53 16.40 16.30
C GLY A 30 6.99 16.56 16.27
N HIS A 31 6.39 16.90 15.12
CA HIS A 31 4.95 17.03 14.99
C HIS A 31 4.32 15.75 14.44
N PRO A 32 3.08 15.43 14.83
CA PRO A 32 2.35 14.31 14.24
C PRO A 32 2.04 14.60 12.76
N VAL A 33 2.08 13.55 11.94
CA VAL A 33 1.63 13.57 10.55
C VAL A 33 0.60 12.45 10.36
N THR A 34 -0.36 12.70 9.47
CA THR A 34 -1.35 11.69 9.07
C THR A 34 -1.10 11.36 7.61
N LEU A 35 -0.82 10.09 7.33
CA LEU A 35 -0.67 9.59 5.97
C LEU A 35 -2.03 9.08 5.47
N PRO A 36 -2.53 9.54 4.31
CA PRO A 36 -3.80 9.06 3.78
C PRO A 36 -3.59 7.72 3.05
N CYS A 37 -4.41 6.72 3.35
CA CYS A 37 -4.58 5.54 2.52
C CYS A 37 -6.06 5.13 2.55
N ILE A 38 -6.70 5.17 1.39
CA ILE A 38 -8.11 4.79 1.23
C ILE A 38 -8.22 3.90 0.00
N TYR A 39 -8.90 2.77 0.14
CA TYR A 39 -9.24 1.89 -0.97
C TYR A 39 -10.73 1.56 -0.98
N SER A 40 -11.25 1.23 -2.17
CA SER A 40 -12.64 0.81 -2.31
C SER A 40 -12.82 -0.65 -1.90
N THR A 41 -13.68 -0.89 -0.91
CA THR A 41 -14.07 -2.23 -0.47
C THR A 41 -15.16 -2.86 -1.34
N HIS A 42 -15.76 -2.09 -2.27
CA HIS A 42 -16.90 -2.55 -3.08
C HIS A 42 -16.57 -3.67 -4.07
N LEU A 43 -15.38 -3.63 -4.68
CA LEU A 43 -14.98 -4.59 -5.73
C LEU A 43 -14.12 -5.73 -5.18
N GLY A 44 -13.17 -5.40 -4.32
CA GLY A 44 -12.18 -6.34 -3.77
C GLY A 44 -12.52 -6.88 -2.39
N GLY A 45 -13.62 -6.41 -1.77
CA GLY A 45 -13.92 -6.69 -0.38
C GLY A 45 -12.95 -6.00 0.59
N ILE A 46 -13.09 -6.34 1.86
CA ILE A 46 -12.20 -5.88 2.93
C ILE A 46 -10.98 -6.81 2.97
N VAL A 47 -9.79 -6.23 2.92
CA VAL A 47 -8.52 -6.99 2.95
C VAL A 47 -7.64 -6.55 4.12
N PRO A 48 -6.81 -7.46 4.66
CA PRO A 48 -5.74 -7.13 5.60
C PRO A 48 -4.80 -6.08 4.99
N MET A 49 -4.39 -5.09 5.79
CA MET A 49 -3.49 -4.02 5.37
C MET A 49 -2.39 -3.81 6.40
N CYS A 50 -1.28 -3.23 5.97
CA CYS A 50 -0.16 -2.91 6.86
C CYS A 50 0.45 -1.56 6.52
N TRP A 51 1.09 -0.94 7.52
CA TRP A 51 1.98 0.21 7.35
C TRP A 51 3.40 -0.18 7.68
N GLY A 52 4.36 0.30 6.88
CA GLY A 52 5.78 0.01 7.04
C GLY A 52 6.67 1.23 6.86
N LEU A 53 7.97 1.04 7.06
CA LEU A 53 9.00 2.02 6.71
C LEU A 53 9.79 1.50 5.50
N GLY A 54 9.84 2.30 4.44
CA GLY A 54 10.51 1.97 3.18
C GLY A 54 9.51 1.90 2.03
N GLU A 55 9.85 1.12 1.01
CA GLU A 55 9.01 0.91 -0.17
C GLU A 55 7.72 0.14 0.16
N CYS A 56 6.64 0.50 -0.51
CA CYS A 56 5.40 -0.30 -0.52
C CYS A 56 5.66 -1.59 -1.31
N ARG A 57 5.30 -2.74 -0.74
CA ARG A 57 5.36 -4.04 -1.42
C ARG A 57 3.96 -4.64 -1.42
N HIS A 58 3.57 -5.25 -2.52
CA HIS A 58 2.19 -5.72 -2.70
C HIS A 58 1.71 -6.75 -1.66
N SER A 59 2.62 -7.53 -1.05
CA SER A 59 2.26 -8.65 -0.16
C SER A 59 2.73 -8.49 1.29
N TYR A 60 3.55 -7.48 1.60
CA TYR A 60 4.07 -7.28 2.96
C TYR A 60 4.56 -5.86 3.19
N CYS A 61 4.70 -5.47 4.46
CA CYS A 61 5.31 -4.20 4.83
C CYS A 61 6.71 -4.40 5.38
N ILE A 62 7.68 -3.69 4.78
CA ILE A 62 9.03 -3.60 5.32
C ILE A 62 8.95 -2.86 6.67
N ARG A 63 9.56 -3.43 7.71
CA ARG A 63 9.61 -2.82 9.05
C ARG A 63 8.22 -2.38 9.54
N SER A 64 7.28 -3.33 9.55
CA SER A 64 5.89 -3.08 9.89
C SER A 64 5.72 -2.26 11.17
N LEU A 65 4.88 -1.24 11.08
CA LEU A 65 4.47 -0.33 12.14
C LEU A 65 3.08 -0.69 12.64
N ILE A 66 2.16 -0.97 11.70
CA ILE A 66 0.77 -1.36 11.96
C ILE A 66 0.41 -2.53 11.04
N TRP A 67 -0.39 -3.47 11.54
CA TRP A 67 -1.03 -4.52 10.76
C TRP A 67 -2.51 -4.61 11.13
N THR A 68 -3.37 -4.84 10.15
CA THR A 68 -4.81 -5.08 10.34
C THR A 68 -5.22 -6.43 9.78
N ASN A 69 -6.29 -7.01 10.32
CA ASN A 69 -6.95 -8.18 9.73
C ASN A 69 -8.11 -7.79 8.78
N GLY A 70 -8.19 -6.51 8.39
CA GLY A 70 -9.30 -5.93 7.64
C GLY A 70 -10.38 -5.26 8.52
N TYR A 71 -10.44 -5.57 9.81
CA TYR A 71 -11.45 -5.01 10.72
C TYR A 71 -10.84 -4.29 11.92
N THR A 72 -9.74 -4.82 12.45
CA THR A 72 -9.06 -4.29 13.62
C THR A 72 -7.55 -4.29 13.42
N VAL A 73 -6.87 -3.45 14.20
CA VAL A 73 -5.41 -3.49 14.32
C VAL A 73 -5.02 -4.74 15.10
N THR A 74 -4.22 -5.61 14.51
CA THR A 74 -3.71 -6.85 15.14
C THR A 74 -2.26 -6.72 15.59
N HIS A 75 -1.51 -5.76 15.03
CA HIS A 75 -0.16 -5.43 15.47
C HIS A 75 0.05 -3.92 15.42
N GLN A 76 0.67 -3.37 16.45
CA GLN A 76 1.07 -1.98 16.55
C GLN A 76 2.44 -1.91 17.23
N ARG A 77 3.43 -1.36 16.54
CA ARG A 77 4.82 -1.36 17.01
C ARG A 77 5.01 -0.58 18.31
N ASN A 78 4.34 0.56 18.46
CA ASN A 78 4.24 1.33 19.69
C ASN A 78 3.16 2.43 19.55
N SER A 79 2.88 3.14 20.65
CA SER A 79 1.77 4.12 20.77
C SER A 79 1.88 5.36 19.87
N ARG A 80 3.04 5.66 19.28
CA ARG A 80 3.21 6.82 18.39
C ARG A 80 2.55 6.61 17.01
N TYR A 81 2.33 5.36 16.62
CA TYR A 81 1.72 4.99 15.34
C TYR A 81 0.28 4.59 15.61
N GLN A 82 -0.69 5.38 15.16
CA GLN A 82 -2.10 5.13 15.41
C GLN A 82 -2.86 5.10 14.09
N LEU A 83 -3.70 4.08 13.93
CA LEU A 83 -4.68 4.04 12.86
C LEU A 83 -6.02 4.54 13.39
N LYS A 84 -6.50 5.65 12.83
CA LYS A 84 -7.73 6.34 13.26
C LYS A 84 -8.87 6.25 12.23
N GLY A 85 -8.58 5.70 11.04
CA GLY A 85 -9.56 5.51 9.97
C GLY A 85 -10.52 4.36 10.26
N ASN A 86 -11.64 4.35 9.53
CA ASN A 86 -12.58 3.23 9.56
C ASN A 86 -12.07 2.08 8.69
N ILE A 87 -11.50 1.05 9.34
CA ILE A 87 -10.80 -0.05 8.68
C ILE A 87 -11.75 -0.83 7.76
N SER A 88 -13.00 -1.07 8.18
CA SER A 88 -13.96 -1.82 7.36
C SER A 88 -14.50 -1.06 6.14
N GLU A 89 -14.24 0.24 6.05
CA GLU A 89 -14.53 1.08 4.88
C GLU A 89 -13.27 1.36 4.03
N GLY A 90 -12.17 0.69 4.35
CA GLY A 90 -10.92 0.79 3.59
C GLY A 90 -10.11 2.06 3.87
N ASN A 91 -10.39 2.79 4.96
CA ASN A 91 -9.57 3.90 5.44
C ASN A 91 -8.56 3.36 6.47
N VAL A 92 -7.36 3.07 6.00
CA VAL A 92 -6.40 2.20 6.68
C VAL A 92 -5.04 2.81 6.86
#